data_AF-A0A2V7WDS8-F1
#
_entry.id   AF-A0A2V7WDS8-F1
#
_cell.length_a   1.000
_cell.length_b   1.000
_cell.length_c   1.000
_cell.angle_alpha   90.00
_cell.angle_beta   90.00
_cell.angle_gamma   90.00
#
_symmetry.space_group_name_H-M   'P 1'
#
loop_
_entity.id
_entity.type
_entity.pdbx_description
1 polymer ?
#
loop_
_entity_poly.entity_id
_entity_poly.type
_entity_poly.pdbx_seq_one_letter_code
_entity_poly.pdbx_strand_id
1 'polypeptide(L)'
;MPRRLLVLALLALAACGGEQKNDPSIYLMNRDPISVRGWIVDVANAKHADNLDMELARRQELFQSVSLWVESSQYSSGGIAPNGAFVILDVPPLKATIGFNAPGAENAQLTMTGVPGNADVFIPDIVLERGGAKVLDPKKILIRLPMKIDKAQPTGKTATIAGNVVPIIATPLGQLADRREYPNPGGFRPVAIVK
;
A
#
# COMPACT_ATOMS: atom_id res chain seq x y z
N MET A 1 32.88 11.40 -56.76
CA MET A 1 32.69 11.86 -55.36
C MET A 1 31.29 11.62 -54.75
N PRO A 2 30.47 10.60 -55.12
CA PRO A 2 29.15 10.41 -54.47
C PRO A 2 29.16 9.45 -53.27
N ARG A 3 30.21 8.61 -53.10
CA ARG A 3 30.26 7.56 -52.07
C ARG A 3 30.47 8.06 -50.64
N ARG A 4 31.01 9.27 -50.44
CA ARG A 4 31.26 9.82 -49.08
C ARG A 4 30.03 10.49 -48.47
N LEU A 5 29.07 10.94 -49.28
CA LEU A 5 27.83 11.57 -48.81
C LEU A 5 26.83 10.55 -48.25
N LEU A 6 26.85 9.31 -48.76
CA LEU A 6 25.93 8.26 -48.30
C LEU A 6 26.25 7.74 -46.88
N VAL A 7 27.53 7.79 -46.48
CA VAL A 7 27.99 7.29 -45.19
C VAL A 7 27.62 8.24 -44.04
N LEU A 8 27.65 9.56 -44.28
CA LEU A 8 27.26 10.56 -43.27
C LEU A 8 25.75 10.57 -42.97
N ALA A 9 24.91 10.25 -43.95
CA ALA A 9 23.46 10.15 -43.75
C ALA A 9 23.06 8.93 -42.88
N LEU A 10 23.81 7.83 -42.98
CA LEU A 10 23.62 6.64 -42.14
C LEU A 10 24.08 6.85 -40.68
N LEU A 11 25.12 7.66 -40.46
CA LEU A 11 25.58 8.03 -39.12
C LEU A 11 24.61 8.99 -38.40
N ALA A 12 23.93 9.88 -39.13
CA ALA A 12 22.92 10.77 -38.55
C ALA A 12 21.64 10.02 -38.11
N LEU A 13 21.27 8.95 -38.81
CA LEU A 13 20.13 8.10 -38.43
C LEU A 13 20.44 7.20 -37.21
N ALA A 14 21.70 6.81 -37.01
CA ALA A 14 22.11 6.05 -35.83
C ALA A 14 22.30 6.92 -34.56
N ALA A 15 22.46 8.25 -34.72
CA ALA A 15 22.61 9.18 -33.61
C ALA A 15 21.27 9.64 -33.01
N CYS A 16 20.15 9.41 -33.70
CA CYS A 16 18.81 9.45 -33.10
C CYS A 16 18.52 8.12 -32.41
N GLY A 17 19.34 7.79 -31.41
CA GLY A 17 19.04 6.74 -30.45
C GLY A 17 17.75 7.12 -29.73
N GLY A 18 16.64 6.54 -30.20
CA GLY A 18 15.36 6.68 -29.53
C GLY A 18 15.54 6.34 -28.06
N GLU A 19 14.99 7.20 -27.19
CA GLU A 19 14.91 6.93 -25.76
C GLU A 19 14.49 5.48 -25.57
N GLN A 20 15.38 4.71 -24.95
CA GLN A 20 15.07 3.38 -24.46
C GLN A 20 13.84 3.54 -23.55
N LYS A 21 12.67 3.21 -24.10
CA LYS A 21 11.42 3.10 -23.34
C LYS A 21 11.70 2.18 -22.17
N ASN A 22 11.79 2.77 -20.98
CA ASN A 22 11.72 2.18 -19.66
C ASN A 22 11.92 0.66 -19.68
N ASP A 23 13.18 0.24 -19.62
CA ASP A 23 13.55 -1.14 -19.50
C ASP A 23 12.76 -1.78 -18.34
N PRO A 24 11.98 -2.86 -18.53
CA PRO A 24 11.23 -3.51 -17.46
C PRO A 24 12.12 -4.15 -16.38
N SER A 25 13.45 -4.10 -16.56
CA SER A 25 14.48 -4.63 -15.65
C SER A 25 14.58 -3.87 -14.31
N ILE A 26 14.18 -2.59 -14.23
CA ILE A 26 14.27 -1.78 -12.99
C ILE A 26 13.36 -2.31 -11.87
N TYR A 27 12.36 -3.12 -12.21
CA TYR A 27 11.38 -3.66 -11.25
C TYR A 27 11.64 -5.10 -10.82
N LEU A 28 12.59 -5.79 -11.43
CA LEU A 28 12.87 -7.20 -11.14
C LEU A 28 13.75 -7.40 -9.90
N MET A 29 14.40 -6.34 -9.39
CA MET A 29 15.27 -6.42 -8.21
C MET A 29 15.30 -5.13 -7.38
N ASN A 30 14.28 -4.28 -7.45
CA ASN A 30 14.31 -3.11 -6.57
C ASN A 30 14.06 -3.56 -5.11
N ARG A 31 15.14 -3.55 -4.32
CA ARG A 31 15.15 -3.86 -2.88
C ARG A 31 14.73 -2.67 -2.03
N ASP A 32 14.43 -1.53 -2.66
CA ASP A 32 13.96 -0.35 -1.94
C ASP A 32 12.73 -0.69 -1.10
N PRO A 33 12.68 -0.19 0.15
CA PRO A 33 11.51 -0.40 0.99
C PRO A 33 10.24 0.18 0.38
N ILE A 34 9.10 -0.34 0.84
CA ILE A 34 7.77 0.14 0.49
C ILE A 34 7.18 0.96 1.65
N SER A 35 6.20 1.82 1.34
CA SER A 35 5.31 2.40 2.34
C SER A 35 4.00 1.62 2.39
N VAL A 36 3.46 1.42 3.59
CA VAL A 36 2.15 0.81 3.78
C VAL A 36 1.32 1.68 4.70
N ARG A 37 0.10 1.98 4.28
CA ARG A 37 -0.80 2.88 4.98
C ARG A 37 -2.22 2.38 4.87
N GLY A 38 -3.09 2.82 5.78
CA GLY A 38 -4.45 2.32 5.82
C GLY A 38 -5.19 2.77 7.07
N TRP A 39 -6.30 2.12 7.36
CA TRP A 39 -6.98 2.32 8.64
C TRP A 39 -7.70 1.06 9.11
N ILE A 40 -7.73 0.92 10.43
CA ILE A 40 -8.50 -0.08 11.15
C ILE A 40 -9.90 0.48 11.38
N VAL A 41 -10.90 -0.33 11.10
CA VAL A 41 -12.31 -0.02 11.35
C VAL A 41 -12.72 -0.53 12.71
N ASP A 42 -12.39 -1.79 13.02
CA ASP A 42 -12.75 -2.43 14.27
C ASP A 42 -12.01 -3.77 14.48
N VAL A 43 -12.33 -4.45 15.58
CA VAL A 43 -12.04 -5.87 15.81
C VAL A 43 -13.29 -6.72 15.52
N ALA A 44 -13.11 -7.95 15.08
CA ALA A 44 -14.22 -8.86 14.83
C ALA A 44 -14.96 -9.21 16.13
N ASN A 45 -16.28 -9.34 16.04
CA ASN A 45 -17.17 -9.59 17.17
C ASN A 45 -17.11 -8.51 18.28
N ALA A 46 -16.68 -7.29 17.93
CA ALA A 46 -16.73 -6.17 18.86
C ALA A 46 -18.15 -5.97 19.40
N LYS A 47 -18.25 -5.74 20.72
CA LYS A 47 -19.51 -5.31 21.33
C LYS A 47 -19.67 -3.83 21.07
N HIS A 48 -20.51 -3.48 20.10
CA HIS A 48 -20.83 -2.10 19.76
C HIS A 48 -21.66 -1.43 20.84
N ALA A 49 -21.46 -0.13 21.02
CA ALA A 49 -22.30 0.67 21.91
C ALA A 49 -23.61 1.08 21.21
N ASP A 50 -24.67 1.27 22.00
CA ASP A 50 -26.01 1.60 21.48
C ASP A 50 -26.13 3.06 21.00
N ASN A 51 -25.21 3.94 21.42
CA ASN A 51 -25.20 5.34 21.03
C ASN A 51 -23.88 5.74 20.37
N LEU A 52 -23.92 6.84 19.60
CA LEU A 52 -22.79 7.31 18.83
C LEU A 52 -21.60 7.66 19.72
N ASP A 53 -21.79 8.51 20.73
CA ASP A 53 -20.69 9.03 21.56
C ASP A 53 -19.90 7.92 22.28
N MET A 54 -20.60 6.89 22.79
CA MET A 54 -19.96 5.73 23.40
C MET A 54 -19.24 4.86 22.36
N GLU A 55 -19.78 4.74 21.15
CA GLU A 55 -19.09 4.03 20.06
C GLU A 55 -17.83 4.80 19.60
N LEU A 56 -17.85 6.14 19.64
CA LEU A 56 -16.65 6.96 19.38
C LEU A 56 -15.59 6.69 20.43
N ALA A 57 -15.97 6.75 21.71
CA ALA A 57 -15.07 6.54 22.83
C ALA A 57 -14.46 5.12 22.79
N ARG A 58 -15.29 4.09 22.55
CA ARG A 58 -14.85 2.70 22.42
C ARG A 58 -13.83 2.53 21.29
N ARG A 59 -14.09 3.11 20.12
CA ARG A 59 -13.15 3.04 18.98
C ARG A 59 -11.85 3.76 19.27
N GLN A 60 -11.92 4.93 19.92
CA GLN A 60 -10.72 5.67 20.30
C GLN A 60 -9.87 4.88 21.30
N GLU A 61 -10.49 4.26 22.31
CA GLU A 61 -9.81 3.35 23.25
C GLU A 61 -9.20 2.14 22.52
N LEU A 62 -9.96 1.52 21.61
CA LEU A 62 -9.45 0.45 20.77
C LEU A 62 -8.19 0.89 20.02
N PHE A 63 -8.24 1.99 19.27
CA PHE A 63 -7.11 2.45 18.45
C PHE A 63 -5.88 2.84 19.28
N GLN A 64 -6.08 3.40 20.47
CA GLN A 64 -4.98 3.69 21.41
C GLN A 64 -4.35 2.41 21.99
N SER A 65 -5.10 1.31 22.06
CA SER A 65 -4.63 0.02 22.55
C SER A 65 -3.98 -0.86 21.47
N VAL A 66 -4.10 -0.51 20.19
CA VAL A 66 -3.52 -1.32 19.12
C VAL A 66 -2.02 -1.08 19.02
N SER A 67 -1.25 -2.16 19.03
CA SER A 67 0.16 -2.13 18.62
C SER A 67 0.33 -2.73 17.23
N LEU A 68 1.32 -2.23 16.48
CA LEU A 68 1.63 -2.65 15.13
C LEU A 68 3.13 -2.93 14.98
N TRP A 69 3.47 -3.96 14.21
CA TRP A 69 4.85 -4.29 13.86
C TRP A 69 4.92 -4.94 12.47
N VAL A 70 6.13 -5.05 11.94
CA VAL A 70 6.40 -5.80 10.72
C VAL A 70 7.18 -7.04 11.10
N GLU A 71 6.68 -8.22 10.74
CA GLU A 71 7.38 -9.47 11.03
C GLU A 71 8.73 -9.52 10.34
N SER A 72 9.75 -10.00 11.06
CA SER A 72 11.13 -10.14 10.57
C SER A 72 11.78 -8.82 10.11
N SER A 73 11.28 -7.67 10.59
CA SER A 73 11.92 -6.36 10.36
C SER A 73 12.04 -5.59 11.67
N GLN A 74 13.27 -5.21 12.02
CA GLN A 74 13.56 -4.38 13.19
C GLN A 74 13.60 -2.88 12.87
N TYR A 75 13.60 -2.51 11.59
CA TYR A 75 13.82 -1.14 11.14
C TYR A 75 12.57 -0.45 10.59
N SER A 76 11.47 -1.20 10.42
CA SER A 76 10.21 -0.62 9.94
C SER A 76 9.62 0.28 11.02
N SER A 77 9.46 1.57 10.71
CA SER A 77 8.83 2.53 11.61
C SER A 77 7.35 2.65 11.27
N GLY A 78 6.46 2.42 12.23
CA GLY A 78 5.03 2.64 12.03
C GLY A 78 4.31 3.10 13.28
N GLY A 79 3.14 3.68 13.09
CA GLY A 79 2.29 4.16 14.17
C GLY A 79 0.82 4.10 13.79
N ILE A 80 -0.03 4.17 14.82
CA ILE A 80 -1.48 4.22 14.70
C ILE A 80 -1.93 5.56 15.27
N ALA A 81 -2.70 6.30 14.48
CA ALA A 81 -3.31 7.55 14.87
C ALA A 81 -4.61 7.29 15.66
N PRO A 82 -5.07 8.25 16.48
CA PRO A 82 -6.29 8.10 17.28
C PRO A 82 -7.58 7.85 16.48
N ASN A 83 -7.56 8.07 15.17
CA ASN A 83 -8.67 7.78 14.26
C ASN A 83 -8.58 6.39 13.60
N GLY A 84 -7.65 5.54 14.04
CA GLY A 84 -7.44 4.19 13.51
C GLY A 84 -6.59 4.14 12.24
N ALA A 85 -6.17 5.29 11.70
CA ALA A 85 -5.27 5.34 10.55
C ALA A 85 -3.87 4.88 10.95
N PHE A 86 -3.15 4.22 10.06
CA PHE A 86 -1.77 3.82 10.28
C PHE A 86 -0.91 4.14 9.07
N VAL A 87 0.38 4.32 9.33
CA VAL A 87 1.45 4.43 8.34
C VAL A 87 2.62 3.61 8.84
N ILE A 88 3.20 2.83 7.95
CA ILE A 88 4.43 2.08 8.13
C ILE A 88 5.38 2.45 7.00
N LEU A 89 6.57 2.90 7.36
CA LEU A 89 7.66 3.16 6.45
C LEU A 89 8.67 2.03 6.55
N ASP A 90 9.52 1.93 5.54
CA ASP A 90 10.64 0.99 5.53
C ASP A 90 10.19 -0.48 5.65
N VAL A 91 9.07 -0.83 5.00
CA VAL A 91 8.57 -2.20 4.95
C VAL A 91 9.33 -2.99 3.87
N PRO A 92 9.76 -4.23 4.13
CA PRO A 92 10.43 -5.06 3.14
C PRO A 92 9.56 -5.29 1.89
N PRO A 93 10.13 -5.20 0.67
CA PRO A 93 9.39 -5.47 -0.56
C PRO A 93 9.19 -6.98 -0.76
N LEU A 94 8.39 -7.34 -1.77
CA LEU A 94 8.06 -8.68 -2.26
C LEU A 94 7.27 -9.55 -1.29
N LYS A 95 7.64 -9.62 0.00
CA LYS A 95 6.90 -10.35 1.01
C LYS A 95 7.05 -9.66 2.36
N ALA A 96 5.91 -9.33 2.97
CA ALA A 96 5.88 -8.81 4.32
C ALA A 96 4.60 -9.27 5.03
N THR A 97 4.70 -9.47 6.34
CA THR A 97 3.54 -9.65 7.22
C THR A 97 3.51 -8.47 8.18
N ILE A 98 2.39 -7.77 8.23
CA ILE A 98 2.13 -6.75 9.24
C ILE A 98 1.36 -7.43 10.36
N GLY A 99 1.93 -7.38 11.56
CA GLY A 99 1.27 -7.85 12.76
C GLY A 99 0.56 -6.70 13.48
N PHE A 100 -0.59 -7.01 14.04
CA PHE A 100 -1.37 -6.16 14.91
C PHE A 100 -1.69 -6.92 16.20
N ASN A 101 -1.76 -6.20 17.30
CA ASN A 101 -2.31 -6.73 18.54
C ASN A 101 -3.29 -5.72 19.09
N ALA A 102 -4.52 -6.16 19.30
CA ALA A 102 -5.62 -5.37 19.84
C ALA A 102 -6.46 -6.25 20.78
N PRO A 103 -7.13 -5.67 21.79
CA PRO A 103 -8.08 -6.42 22.62
C PRO A 103 -9.14 -7.13 21.76
N GLY A 104 -9.23 -8.45 21.87
CA GLY A 104 -10.18 -9.27 21.09
C GLY A 104 -9.70 -9.70 19.70
N ALA A 105 -8.52 -9.25 19.26
CA ALA A 105 -7.89 -9.66 18.01
C ALA A 105 -6.37 -9.86 18.22
N GLU A 106 -6.02 -10.75 19.14
CA GLU A 106 -4.61 -11.00 19.47
C GLU A 106 -3.85 -11.60 18.28
N ASN A 107 -2.61 -11.13 18.06
CA ASN A 107 -1.74 -11.57 16.97
C ASN A 107 -2.41 -11.53 15.58
N ALA A 108 -3.26 -10.53 15.32
CA ALA A 108 -3.84 -10.31 14.01
C ALA A 108 -2.74 -10.10 12.96
N GLN A 109 -2.84 -10.76 11.80
CA GLN A 109 -1.82 -10.69 10.74
C GLN A 109 -2.41 -10.29 9.40
N LEU A 110 -1.71 -9.39 8.70
CA LEU A 110 -1.96 -9.02 7.32
C LEU A 110 -0.75 -9.37 6.47
N THR A 111 -0.91 -10.32 5.55
CA THR A 111 0.17 -10.75 4.65
C THR A 111 0.11 -10.04 3.30
N MET A 112 1.26 -9.67 2.78
CA MET A 112 1.43 -9.09 1.44
C MET A 112 2.50 -9.89 0.68
N THR A 113 2.22 -10.18 -0.59
CA THR A 113 3.16 -10.88 -1.49
C THR A 113 3.16 -10.28 -2.90
N GLY A 114 4.31 -10.22 -3.54
CA GLY A 114 4.49 -9.69 -4.90
C GLY A 114 4.53 -8.17 -4.99
N VAL A 115 4.62 -7.44 -3.87
CA VAL A 115 4.66 -5.96 -3.89
C VAL A 115 6.07 -5.50 -4.33
N PRO A 116 6.21 -4.73 -5.42
CA PRO A 116 7.51 -4.27 -5.89
C PRO A 116 8.12 -3.22 -4.94
N GLY A 117 9.45 -3.11 -4.91
CA GLY A 117 10.14 -2.08 -4.13
C GLY A 117 9.76 -0.66 -4.51
N ASN A 118 9.87 0.26 -3.55
CA ASN A 118 9.44 1.67 -3.65
C ASN A 118 7.93 1.88 -3.90
N ALA A 119 7.10 0.82 -3.85
CA ALA A 119 5.66 0.97 -3.94
C ALA A 119 5.07 1.66 -2.70
N ASP A 120 3.94 2.32 -2.92
CA ASP A 120 3.03 2.74 -1.85
C ASP A 120 1.80 1.85 -1.85
N VAL A 121 1.53 1.22 -0.72
CA VAL A 121 0.39 0.32 -0.53
C VAL A 121 -0.62 0.99 0.40
N PHE A 122 -1.86 1.11 -0.05
CA PHE A 122 -2.95 1.65 0.73
C PHE A 122 -4.02 0.58 0.97
N ILE A 123 -4.30 0.27 2.23
CA ILE A 123 -5.19 -0.81 2.68
C ILE A 123 -6.27 -0.22 3.61
N PRO A 124 -7.41 0.22 3.06
CA PRO A 124 -8.49 0.77 3.86
C PRO A 124 -9.36 -0.33 4.47
N ASP A 125 -10.21 0.08 5.40
CA ASP A 125 -11.36 -0.69 5.89
C ASP A 125 -10.98 -2.06 6.51
N ILE A 126 -9.92 -2.10 7.34
CA ILE A 126 -9.44 -3.33 7.98
C ILE A 126 -10.25 -3.68 9.23
N VAL A 127 -10.70 -4.93 9.34
CA VAL A 127 -11.20 -5.53 10.58
C VAL A 127 -10.18 -6.54 11.08
N LEU A 128 -9.74 -6.37 12.32
CA LEU A 128 -8.77 -7.26 12.95
C LEU A 128 -9.47 -8.49 13.52
N GLU A 129 -8.90 -9.67 13.30
CA GLU A 129 -9.38 -10.96 13.78
C GLU A 129 -8.24 -11.66 14.52
N ARG A 130 -8.55 -12.57 15.45
CA ARG A 130 -7.50 -13.33 16.12
C ARG A 130 -6.69 -14.13 15.08
N GLY A 131 -5.39 -13.87 14.97
CA GLY A 131 -4.52 -14.51 13.98
C GLY A 131 -4.65 -13.99 12.54
N GLY A 132 -5.51 -13.00 12.27
CA GLY A 132 -5.77 -12.55 10.89
C GLY A 132 -6.27 -11.11 10.78
N ALA A 133 -6.36 -10.62 9.56
CA ALA A 133 -6.95 -9.31 9.25
C ALA A 133 -7.77 -9.41 7.98
N LYS A 134 -8.99 -8.89 8.02
CA LYS A 134 -9.92 -8.89 6.90
C LYS A 134 -10.07 -7.47 6.35
N VAL A 135 -10.03 -7.34 5.03
CA VAL A 135 -10.35 -6.06 4.36
C VAL A 135 -11.82 -6.09 3.94
N LEU A 136 -12.63 -5.16 4.42
CA LEU A 136 -14.08 -5.13 4.13
C LEU A 136 -14.38 -4.84 2.66
N ASP A 137 -13.57 -3.98 2.04
CA ASP A 137 -13.71 -3.63 0.62
C ASP A 137 -12.36 -3.74 -0.11
N PRO A 138 -11.97 -4.95 -0.55
CA PRO A 138 -10.69 -5.18 -1.21
C PRO A 138 -10.49 -4.38 -2.50
N LYS A 139 -11.58 -3.90 -3.13
CA LYS A 139 -11.49 -3.09 -4.37
C LYS A 139 -10.90 -1.71 -4.12
N LYS A 140 -10.90 -1.23 -2.88
CA LYS A 140 -10.28 0.05 -2.48
C LYS A 140 -8.79 -0.09 -2.16
N ILE A 141 -8.24 -1.30 -2.13
CA ILE A 141 -6.80 -1.48 -1.92
C ILE A 141 -6.07 -0.90 -3.15
N LEU A 142 -5.07 -0.06 -2.91
CA LEU A 142 -4.27 0.54 -3.96
C LEU A 142 -2.81 0.13 -3.81
N ILE A 143 -2.17 -0.21 -4.92
CA ILE A 143 -0.72 -0.39 -5.00
C ILE A 143 -0.21 0.57 -6.07
N ARG A 144 0.45 1.63 -5.62
CA ARG A 144 0.95 2.71 -6.48
C ARG A 144 2.46 2.58 -6.61
N LEU A 145 2.94 2.44 -7.83
CA LEU A 145 4.36 2.32 -8.14
C LEU A 145 4.85 3.65 -8.75
N PRO A 146 5.74 4.40 -8.09
CA PRO A 146 6.28 5.65 -8.64
C PRO A 146 6.99 5.40 -9.97
N MET A 147 6.55 6.09 -11.03
CA MET A 147 7.15 6.04 -12.36
C MET A 147 7.22 7.44 -12.99
N LYS A 148 8.20 7.66 -13.86
CA LYS A 148 8.26 8.86 -14.72
C LYS A 148 7.29 8.70 -15.89
N ILE A 149 6.02 9.01 -15.65
CA ILE A 149 4.93 8.95 -16.61
C ILE A 149 3.98 10.14 -16.38
N ASP A 150 3.18 10.49 -17.38
CA ASP A 150 2.28 11.65 -17.30
C ASP A 150 0.98 11.34 -16.54
N LYS A 151 0.47 10.11 -16.65
CA LYS A 151 -0.81 9.70 -16.07
C LYS A 151 -0.72 8.30 -15.48
N ALA A 152 -1.44 8.08 -14.38
CA ALA A 152 -1.53 6.76 -13.76
C ALA A 152 -2.12 5.73 -14.73
N GLN A 153 -1.48 4.56 -14.82
CA GLN A 153 -1.90 3.49 -15.72
C GLN A 153 -1.55 2.10 -15.16
N PRO A 154 -2.31 1.05 -15.51
CA PRO A 154 -2.00 -0.32 -15.08
C PRO A 154 -0.63 -0.76 -15.61
N THR A 155 0.13 -1.48 -14.77
CA THR A 155 1.41 -2.10 -15.18
C THR A 155 1.23 -3.45 -15.86
N GLY A 156 0.03 -4.04 -15.82
CA GLY A 156 -0.22 -5.43 -16.19
C GLY A 156 0.23 -6.45 -15.15
N LYS A 157 0.79 -6.02 -14.01
CA LYS A 157 1.20 -6.86 -12.89
C LYS A 157 0.23 -6.76 -11.72
N THR A 158 0.24 -7.78 -10.87
CA THR A 158 -0.57 -7.86 -9.65
C THR A 158 0.28 -8.25 -8.46
N ALA A 159 -0.23 -7.96 -7.26
CA ALA A 159 0.27 -8.43 -5.99
C ALA A 159 -0.90 -8.98 -5.16
N THR A 160 -0.61 -9.70 -4.08
CA THR A 160 -1.63 -10.23 -3.16
C THR A 160 -1.55 -9.49 -1.83
N ILE A 161 -2.67 -8.95 -1.37
CA ILE A 161 -2.80 -8.20 -0.11
C ILE A 161 -3.97 -8.81 0.69
N ALA A 162 -3.70 -9.32 1.89
CA ALA A 162 -4.70 -9.99 2.72
C ALA A 162 -5.50 -11.07 1.94
N GLY A 163 -4.82 -11.85 1.10
CA GLY A 163 -5.43 -12.88 0.24
C GLY A 163 -6.11 -12.38 -1.04
N ASN A 164 -6.18 -11.06 -1.28
CA ASN A 164 -6.82 -10.47 -2.45
C ASN A 164 -5.81 -10.10 -3.53
N VAL A 165 -6.10 -10.42 -4.79
CA VAL A 165 -5.28 -10.02 -5.94
C VAL A 165 -5.57 -8.56 -6.30
N VAL A 166 -4.54 -7.71 -6.23
CA VAL A 166 -4.64 -6.27 -6.43
C VAL A 166 -3.74 -5.84 -7.59
N PRO A 167 -4.24 -5.06 -8.56
CA PRO A 167 -3.44 -4.55 -9.67
C PRO A 167 -2.42 -3.50 -9.20
N ILE A 168 -1.23 -3.53 -9.79
CA ILE A 168 -0.20 -2.53 -9.56
C ILE A 168 -0.36 -1.40 -10.58
N ILE A 169 -0.53 -0.18 -10.10
CA ILE A 169 -0.75 1.01 -10.91
C ILE A 169 0.54 1.84 -10.94
N ALA A 170 1.11 2.01 -12.13
CA ALA A 170 2.19 2.96 -12.34
C ALA A 170 1.62 4.37 -12.10
N THR A 171 2.26 5.16 -11.26
CA THR A 171 1.73 6.44 -10.78
C THR A 171 2.79 7.54 -10.89
N PRO A 172 2.48 8.73 -11.44
CA PRO A 172 3.39 9.87 -11.45
C PRO A 172 3.79 10.28 -10.02
N LEU A 173 5.05 10.69 -9.82
CA LEU A 173 5.55 11.10 -8.49
C LEU A 173 4.69 12.19 -7.82
N GLY A 174 4.17 13.15 -8.60
CA GLY A 174 3.31 14.22 -8.08
C GLY A 174 1.98 13.75 -7.50
N GLN A 175 1.54 12.52 -7.79
CA GLN A 175 0.30 11.92 -7.27
C GLN A 175 0.55 11.04 -6.02
N LEU A 176 1.75 11.08 -5.45
CA LEU A 176 2.18 10.28 -4.28
C LEU A 176 2.57 11.16 -3.08
N ALA A 177 2.09 12.40 -3.01
CA ALA A 177 2.39 13.32 -1.92
C ALA A 177 1.98 12.76 -0.54
N ASP A 178 0.90 11.98 -0.51
CA ASP A 178 0.29 11.40 0.68
C ASP A 178 0.93 10.08 1.16
N ARG A 179 1.96 9.57 0.46
CA ARG A 179 2.57 8.24 0.75
C ARG A 179 3.23 8.15 2.14
N ARG A 180 3.48 9.28 2.78
CA ARG A 180 4.08 9.38 4.13
C ARG A 180 3.11 9.92 5.18
N GLU A 181 1.87 10.19 4.79
CA GLU A 181 0.87 10.83 5.63
C GLU A 181 -0.16 9.81 6.09
N TYR A 182 -0.65 10.00 7.33
CA TYR A 182 -1.78 9.24 7.83
C TYR A 182 -3.00 9.49 6.96
N PRO A 183 -3.61 8.44 6.37
CA PRO A 183 -4.83 8.63 5.61
C PRO A 183 -5.97 9.09 6.52
N ASN A 184 -6.95 9.78 5.92
CA ASN A 184 -8.15 10.18 6.62
C ASN A 184 -9.28 9.17 6.31
N PRO A 185 -9.75 8.36 7.27
CA PRO A 185 -10.83 7.39 7.06
C PRO A 185 -12.21 8.02 6.72
N GLY A 186 -12.32 9.34 6.61
CA GLY A 186 -13.54 10.01 6.14
C GLY A 186 -14.66 10.04 7.19
N GLY A 187 -14.28 10.19 8.46
CA GLY A 187 -15.21 10.21 9.59
C GLY A 187 -15.71 8.83 10.01
N PHE A 188 -16.55 8.79 11.04
CA PHE A 188 -17.11 7.54 11.56
C PHE A 188 -18.08 6.93 10.57
N ARG A 189 -17.73 5.77 10.01
CA ARG A 189 -18.64 4.94 9.23
C ARG A 189 -19.19 3.84 10.14
N PRO A 190 -20.53 3.72 10.29
CA PRO A 190 -21.10 2.57 10.98
C PRO A 190 -20.69 1.30 10.23
N VAL A 191 -20.13 0.33 10.96
CA VAL A 191 -19.93 -1.02 10.40
C VAL A 191 -21.33 -1.56 10.19
N ALA A 192 -21.66 -1.97 8.97
CA ALA A 192 -22.99 -2.46 8.66
C ALA A 192 -23.36 -3.60 9.61
N ILE A 193 -24.45 -3.41 10.37
CA ILE A 193 -25.04 -4.46 11.21
C ILE A 193 -25.51 -5.56 10.25
N VAL A 194 -24.85 -6.72 10.30
CA VAL A 194 -25.35 -7.92 9.61
C VAL A 194 -26.57 -8.39 10.41
N LYS A 195 -27.75 -8.39 9.78
CA LYS A 195 -28.96 -9.01 10.32
C LYS A 195 -28.89 -10.53 10.23
#